data_AF-A0A820VB36-F1
#
_entry.id   AF-A0A820VB36-F1
#
_cell.length_a   1.000
_cell.length_b   1.000
_cell.length_c   1.000
_cell.angle_alpha   90.00
_cell.angle_beta   90.00
_cell.angle_gamma   90.00
#
_symmetry.space_group_name_H-M   'P 1'
#
loop_
_entity.id
_entity.type
_entity.pdbx_description
1 polymer ?
#
loop_
_entity_poly.entity_id
_entity_poly.type
_entity_poly.pdbx_seq_one_letter_code
_entity_poly.pdbx_strand_id
1 'polypeptide(L)'
;MFRKLAEVKQDQKQNSQLKRDENGRFNDKDLDKALIDGCNHVAGAFGAQNTSAVLRNIEISGILHARKMGLCTLNEYRSFLNLKKYQSFE
;
A
#
# COMPACT_ATOMS: atom_id res chain seq x y z
N MET A 1 -8.89 19.56 18.09
CA MET A 1 -8.85 20.54 16.98
C MET A 1 -8.46 19.77 15.72
N PHE A 2 -9.44 19.24 14.98
CA PHE A 2 -9.19 18.42 13.80
C PHE A 2 -8.82 19.35 12.64
N ARG A 3 -7.55 19.34 12.21
CA ARG A 3 -7.13 20.01 10.97
C ARG A 3 -8.02 19.48 9.85
N LYS A 4 -8.70 20.38 9.13
CA LYS A 4 -9.35 20.08 7.85
C LYS A 4 -8.34 19.28 7.03
N LEU A 5 -8.66 18.00 6.79
CA LEU A 5 -7.94 17.19 5.82
C LEU A 5 -8.01 17.99 4.53
N ALA A 6 -6.84 18.42 4.04
CA ALA A 6 -6.75 19.06 2.73
C ALA A 6 -7.56 18.21 1.77
N GLU A 7 -8.44 18.85 0.99
CA GLU A 7 -9.12 18.19 -0.11
C GLU A 7 -8.02 17.64 -1.01
N VAL A 8 -7.72 16.35 -0.83
CA VAL A 8 -6.98 15.57 -1.79
C VAL A 8 -7.87 15.66 -3.01
N LYS A 9 -7.49 16.50 -3.99
CA LYS A 9 -8.03 16.41 -5.35
C LYS A 9 -7.80 14.99 -5.76
N GLN A 10 -8.82 14.17 -5.59
CA GLN A 10 -8.80 12.85 -6.12
C GLN A 10 -9.00 13.06 -7.61
N ASP A 11 -7.89 13.18 -8.34
CA ASP A 11 -7.84 12.72 -9.71
C ASP A 11 -8.05 11.20 -9.66
N GLN A 12 -9.24 10.77 -9.25
CA GLN A 12 -9.75 9.45 -9.51
C GLN A 12 -9.95 9.41 -11.02
N LYS A 13 -8.86 9.19 -11.76
CA LYS A 13 -8.96 8.42 -12.98
C LYS A 13 -9.56 7.11 -12.49
N GLN A 14 -10.88 6.97 -12.65
CA GLN A 14 -11.58 5.71 -12.43
C GLN A 14 -10.83 4.68 -13.27
N ASN A 15 -9.91 3.95 -12.65
CA ASN A 15 -9.25 2.84 -13.30
C ASN A 15 -10.33 1.78 -13.44
N SER A 16 -10.97 1.88 -14.61
CA SER A 16 -11.83 0.93 -15.28
C SER A 16 -12.91 0.32 -14.38
N GLN A 17 -14.12 0.88 -14.44
CA GLN A 17 -15.34 0.10 -14.22
C GLN A 17 -15.42 -0.97 -15.33
N LEU A 18 -14.57 -2.00 -15.26
CA LEU A 18 -14.59 -3.12 -16.19
C LEU A 18 -15.94 -3.80 -16.03
N LYS A 19 -16.82 -3.63 -17.01
CA LYS A 19 -18.11 -4.30 -17.03
C LYS A 19 -17.89 -5.70 -17.57
N ARG A 20 -18.53 -6.67 -16.93
CA ARG A 20 -18.60 -8.04 -17.44
C ARG A 20 -19.73 -8.10 -18.46
N ASP A 21 -19.48 -8.83 -19.53
CA ASP A 21 -20.51 -9.17 -20.51
C ASP A 21 -21.49 -10.19 -19.93
N GLU A 22 -22.57 -10.47 -20.65
CA GLU A 22 -23.60 -11.46 -20.28
C GLU A 22 -23.01 -12.86 -20.07
N ASN A 23 -21.87 -13.15 -20.70
CA ASN A 23 -21.11 -14.40 -20.56
C ASN A 23 -20.10 -14.36 -19.39
N GLY A 24 -20.10 -13.30 -18.58
CA GLY A 24 -19.19 -13.11 -17.44
C GLY A 24 -17.75 -12.73 -17.80
N ARG A 25 -17.44 -12.55 -19.08
CA ARG A 25 -16.12 -12.17 -19.59
C ARG A 25 -15.91 -10.66 -19.55
N PHE A 26 -14.65 -10.24 -19.55
CA PHE A 26 -14.29 -8.84 -19.73
C PHE A 26 -13.88 -8.63 -21.18
N ASN A 27 -14.07 -7.40 -21.68
CA ASN A 27 -13.58 -7.01 -22.99
C ASN A 27 -12.05 -6.92 -22.98
N ASP A 28 -11.40 -7.67 -23.88
CA ASP A 28 -9.94 -7.75 -23.97
C ASP A 28 -9.28 -6.37 -24.17
N LYS A 29 -9.92 -5.47 -24.94
CA LYS A 29 -9.39 -4.11 -25.15
C LYS A 29 -9.34 -3.27 -23.88
N ASP A 30 -10.30 -3.47 -22.99
CA ASP A 30 -10.36 -2.73 -21.72
C ASP A 30 -9.34 -3.30 -20.73
N LEU A 31 -9.07 -4.61 -20.78
CA LEU A 31 -8.00 -5.26 -20.02
C LEU A 31 -6.63 -4.77 -20.48
N ASP A 32 -6.37 -4.78 -21.80
CA ASP A 32 -5.11 -4.30 -22.37
C ASP A 32 -4.82 -2.85 -21.94
N LYS A 33 -5.84 -1.99 -22.01
CA LYS A 33 -5.71 -0.60 -21.58
C LYS A 33 -5.41 -0.48 -20.08
N ALA A 34 -6.12 -1.22 -19.22
CA ALA A 34 -5.88 -1.18 -17.78
C ALA A 34 -4.48 -1.66 -17.41
N LEU A 35 -3.94 -2.67 -18.11
CA LEU A 35 -2.59 -3.16 -17.91
C LEU A 35 -1.54 -2.13 -18.35
N ILE A 36 -1.68 -1.55 -19.54
CA ILE A 36 -0.79 -0.51 -20.04
C ILE A 36 -0.79 0.70 -19.10
N ASP A 37 -1.99 1.15 -18.70
CA ASP A 37 -2.13 2.24 -17.74
C ASP A 37 -1.45 1.88 -16.41
N GLY A 38 -1.66 0.67 -15.88
CA GLY A 38 -1.01 0.21 -14.65
C GLY A 38 0.53 0.22 -14.72
N CYS A 39 1.12 -0.20 -15.83
CA CYS A 39 2.57 -0.19 -16.02
C CYS A 39 3.15 1.22 -16.16
N ASN A 40 2.37 2.18 -16.68
CA ASN A 40 2.82 3.56 -16.85
C ASN A 40 2.78 4.38 -15.55
N HIS A 41 2.02 3.95 -14.53
CA HIS A 41 1.95 4.63 -13.24
C HIS A 41 2.99 4.09 -12.26
N VAL A 42 3.91 4.96 -11.83
CA VAL A 42 4.96 4.60 -10.87
C VAL A 42 4.35 4.41 -9.48
N ALA A 43 4.67 3.28 -8.83
CA ALA A 43 4.27 3.01 -7.45
C ALA A 43 5.05 3.87 -6.45
N GLY A 44 4.42 4.16 -5.30
CA GLY A 44 5.10 4.84 -4.19
C GLY A 44 6.24 3.99 -3.62
N ALA A 45 7.38 4.61 -3.34
CA ALA A 45 8.51 3.93 -2.74
C ALA A 45 8.20 3.40 -1.33
N PHE A 46 8.82 2.30 -0.91
CA PHE A 46 8.73 1.90 0.50
C PHE A 46 9.55 2.84 1.37
N GLY A 47 8.99 3.29 2.49
CA GLY A 47 9.71 4.18 3.39
C GLY A 47 8.86 4.77 4.49
N ALA A 48 9.54 5.42 5.43
CA ALA A 48 8.87 6.16 6.49
C ALA A 48 7.99 7.28 5.90
N GLN A 49 6.79 7.44 6.46
CA GLN A 49 5.83 8.48 6.09
C GLN A 49 5.37 8.47 4.61
N ASN A 50 5.52 7.35 3.89
CA ASN A 50 5.04 7.24 2.51
C ASN A 50 3.68 6.54 2.36
N THR A 51 3.02 6.17 3.47
CA THR A 51 1.70 5.54 3.45
C THR A 51 0.61 6.57 3.19
N SER A 52 -0.23 6.33 2.17
CA SER A 52 -1.39 7.18 1.86
C SER A 52 -2.32 7.33 3.07
N ALA A 53 -2.90 8.52 3.26
CA ALA A 53 -3.81 8.81 4.37
C ALA A 53 -5.01 7.84 4.44
N VAL A 54 -5.48 7.36 3.28
CA VAL A 54 -6.58 6.39 3.19
C VAL A 54 -6.19 5.02 3.77
N LEU A 55 -4.91 4.63 3.66
CA LEU A 55 -4.39 3.33 4.14
C LEU A 55 -3.89 3.39 5.60
N ARG A 56 -3.94 4.56 6.25
CA ARG A 56 -3.44 4.74 7.63
C ARG A 56 -4.04 3.73 8.62
N ASN A 57 -5.32 3.42 8.49
CA ASN A 57 -6.00 2.50 9.41
C ASN A 57 -5.47 1.06 9.26
N ILE A 58 -5.10 0.67 8.03
CA ILE A 58 -4.54 -0.65 7.74
C ILE A 58 -3.15 -0.77 8.37
N GLU A 59 -2.32 0.27 8.24
CA GLU A 59 -0.99 0.32 8.86
C GLU A 59 -1.06 0.17 10.39
N ILE A 60 -1.94 0.95 11.03
CA ILE A 60 -2.15 0.87 12.48
C ILE A 60 -2.62 -0.52 12.89
N SER A 61 -3.56 -1.10 12.14
CA SER A 61 -4.05 -2.47 12.39
C SER A 61 -2.92 -3.50 12.28
N GLY A 62 -2.02 -3.38 11.30
CA GLY A 62 -0.85 -4.24 11.15
C GLY A 62 0.08 -4.20 12.36
N ILE A 63 0.39 -2.99 12.86
CA ILE A 63 1.22 -2.81 14.06
C ILE A 63 0.55 -3.42 15.29
N LEU A 64 -0.76 -3.22 15.48
CA LEU A 64 -1.50 -3.79 16.61
C LEU A 64 -1.55 -5.32 16.53
N HIS A 65 -1.73 -5.87 15.34
CA HIS A 65 -1.75 -7.31 15.12
C HIS A 65 -0.39 -7.94 15.44
N ALA A 66 0.71 -7.35 14.95
CA ALA A 66 2.07 -7.78 15.25
C ALA A 66 2.34 -7.83 16.76
N ARG A 67 1.86 -6.83 17.50
CA ARG A 67 1.98 -6.79 18.97
C ARG A 67 1.13 -7.86 19.64
N LYS A 68 -0.10 -8.07 19.18
CA LYS A 68 -1.00 -9.09 19.72
C LYS A 68 -0.44 -10.51 19.54
N MET A 69 0.22 -10.77 18.42
CA MET A 69 0.89 -12.05 18.15
C MET A 69 2.20 -12.22 18.91
N GLY A 70 2.74 -11.16 19.53
CA GLY A 70 4.03 -11.22 20.22
C GLY A 70 5.21 -11.42 19.29
N LEU A 71 5.21 -10.76 18.11
CA LEU A 71 6.34 -10.83 17.17
C LEU A 71 7.63 -10.24 17.77
N CYS A 72 8.77 -10.70 17.26
CA CYS A 72 10.09 -10.23 17.69
C CYS A 72 10.36 -8.76 17.32
N THR A 73 11.35 -8.16 17.96
CA THR A 73 11.83 -6.81 17.66
C THR A 73 12.63 -6.76 16.35
N LEU A 74 12.82 -5.56 15.80
CA LEU A 74 13.59 -5.37 14.55
C LEU A 74 15.02 -5.92 14.66
N ASN A 75 15.70 -5.69 15.78
CA ASN A 75 17.07 -6.16 15.96
C ASN A 75 17.18 -7.67 16.18
N GLU A 76 16.17 -8.29 16.79
CA GLU A 76 16.08 -9.77 16.86
C GLU A 76 15.86 -10.36 15.48
N TYR A 77 14.94 -9.78 14.70
CA TYR A 77 14.69 -10.20 13.31
C TYR A 77 15.93 -10.07 12.43
N ARG A 78 16.68 -8.97 12.58
CA ARG A 78 17.97 -8.78 11.88
C ARG A 78 18.99 -9.84 12.28
N SER A 79 19.12 -10.13 13.57
CA SER A 79 20.04 -11.17 14.06
C SER A 79 19.69 -12.54 13.52
N PHE A 80 18.40 -12.87 13.44
CA PHE A 80 17.91 -14.12 12.86
C PHE A 80 18.29 -14.25 11.37
N LEU A 81 18.27 -13.13 10.63
CA LEU A 81 18.73 -13.05 9.24
C LEU A 81 20.25 -12.87 9.09
N ASN A 82 21.03 -13.00 10.16
CA ASN A 82 22.48 -12.76 10.19
C ASN A 82 22.90 -11.35 9.75
N LEU A 83 22.06 -10.35 10.00
CA LEU A 83 22.34 -8.93 9.74
C LEU A 83 22.84 -8.23 11.00
N LYS A 84 23.73 -7.24 10.83
CA LYS A 84 24.22 -6.40 11.93
C LYS A 84 23.06 -5.66 12.60
N LYS A 85 22.93 -5.78 13.92
CA LYS A 85 21.96 -5.02 14.72
C LYS A 85 22.23 -3.51 14.62
N TYR A 86 21.17 -2.71 14.60
CA TYR A 86 21.29 -1.27 14.71
C TYR A 86 21.69 -0.88 16.13
N GLN A 87 22.62 0.08 16.24
CA GLN A 87 23.08 0.64 17.52
C GLN A 87 22.36 1.97 17.85
N SER A 88 21.97 2.72 16.82
CA SER A 88 21.25 3.99 16.87
C SER A 88 20.06 3.98 15.89
N PHE A 89 19.17 4.96 16.04
CA PHE A 89 18.09 5.22 15.08
C PHE A 89 18.53 6.08 13.88
N GLU A 90 19.64 6.80 14.04
CA GLU A 90 20.40 7.50 13.00
C GLU A 90 21.25 6.49 12.22
#